data_AF-A0A3B9N5D7-F1
#
_entry.id   AF-A0A3B9N5D7-F1
#
_cell.length_a   1.000
_cell.length_b   1.000
_cell.length_c   1.000
_cell.angle_alpha   90.00
_cell.angle_beta   90.00
_cell.angle_gamma   90.00
#
_symmetry.space_group_name_H-M   'P 1'
#
loop_
_entity.id
_entity.type
_entity.pdbx_description
1 polymer ?
#
loop_
_entity_poly.entity_id
_entity_poly.type
_entity_poly.pdbx_seq_one_letter_code
_entity_poly.pdbx_strand_id
1 'polypeptide(L)'
;MKSIKWNYLILLLVLSSISLNVNAQFKAKKYKHAPDETIVVLIGQSNTTFDESMFPHLKFYYLPELKTEEAPDFITRFGTKKDFANPEMLNLLLIAKNAVVAYQNGYNKHMVASYTGDEFQFSILSKAVIPPDKKKLEDYLPDYITKENDAKIDKNKSFTKGKEPTFKDWADGDIVGLELPDFNVKTADGEEVAIKDVLNGKAGLIFFTGIKGDANYGSGNAYPLPMIWHIENVLYNYYPPRK
;
A
#
# COMPACT_ATOMS: atom_id res chain seq x y z
N MET A 1 72.71 -14.15 8.30
CA MET A 1 71.41 -13.93 8.98
C MET A 1 70.63 -12.92 8.16
N LYS A 2 69.84 -13.41 7.21
CA LYS A 2 68.41 -13.79 7.32
C LYS A 2 67.50 -12.61 6.94
N SER A 3 67.06 -12.72 5.69
CA SER A 3 65.97 -12.04 4.99
C SER A 3 64.66 -12.10 5.76
N ILE A 4 64.35 -11.09 6.58
CA ILE A 4 63.03 -11.01 7.23
C ILE A 4 62.63 -9.54 7.44
N LYS A 5 62.58 -8.70 6.40
CA LYS A 5 61.95 -7.36 6.52
C LYS A 5 61.17 -6.87 5.30
N TRP A 6 61.03 -7.66 4.24
CA TRP A 6 60.26 -7.25 3.05
C TRP A 6 58.95 -8.00 2.82
N ASN A 7 58.76 -9.17 3.43
CA ASN A 7 57.52 -9.96 3.25
C ASN A 7 56.36 -9.50 4.14
N TYR A 8 56.58 -8.64 5.13
CA TYR A 8 55.51 -8.12 5.99
C TYR A 8 54.77 -6.91 5.40
N LEU A 9 55.39 -6.18 4.47
CA LEU A 9 54.73 -5.02 3.84
C LEU A 9 53.76 -5.46 2.73
N ILE A 10 54.05 -6.57 2.05
CA ILE A 10 53.16 -7.13 1.01
C ILE A 10 51.97 -7.86 1.64
N LEU A 11 52.12 -8.46 2.82
CA LEU A 11 50.98 -9.10 3.52
C LEU A 11 49.95 -8.08 4.03
N LEU A 12 50.37 -6.87 4.38
CA LEU A 12 49.49 -5.80 4.88
C LEU A 12 48.73 -5.07 3.76
N LEU A 13 49.22 -5.15 2.51
CA LEU A 13 48.54 -4.61 1.32
C LEU A 13 47.57 -5.60 0.66
N VAL A 14 47.68 -6.90 0.94
CA VAL A 14 46.72 -7.91 0.47
C VAL A 14 45.50 -8.02 1.40
N LEU A 15 45.63 -7.60 2.67
CA LEU A 15 44.53 -7.57 3.64
C LEU A 15 43.63 -6.32 3.57
N SER A 16 44.04 -5.27 2.85
CA SER A 16 43.19 -4.07 2.61
C SER A 16 42.40 -4.14 1.30
N SER A 17 42.68 -5.11 0.43
CA SER A 17 41.95 -5.34 -0.82
C SER A 17 40.76 -6.29 -0.69
N ILE A 18 40.49 -6.86 0.49
CA ILE A 18 39.16 -7.37 0.82
C ILE A 18 38.37 -6.19 1.37
N SER A 19 38.12 -5.22 0.49
CA SER A 19 36.87 -4.48 0.60
C SER A 19 35.80 -5.56 0.52
N LEU A 20 35.29 -5.96 1.69
CA LEU A 20 34.05 -6.70 1.76
C LEU A 20 33.08 -5.87 0.92
N ASN A 21 32.79 -6.35 -0.29
CA ASN A 21 31.58 -6.01 -1.01
C ASN A 21 30.42 -6.54 -0.17
N VAL A 22 30.16 -5.94 1.00
CA VAL A 22 28.94 -6.14 1.79
C VAL A 22 27.76 -5.51 1.06
N ASN A 23 28.02 -4.63 0.09
CA ASN A 23 27.05 -4.31 -0.94
C ASN A 23 27.01 -5.44 -1.99
N ALA A 24 26.53 -6.61 -1.58
CA ALA A 24 25.60 -7.31 -2.46
C ALA A 24 24.48 -6.30 -2.71
N GLN A 25 24.62 -5.47 -3.77
CA GLN A 25 23.57 -4.61 -4.27
C GLN A 25 22.41 -5.54 -4.52
N PHE A 26 21.47 -5.56 -3.58
CA PHE A 26 20.19 -6.15 -3.82
C PHE A 26 19.67 -5.42 -5.06
N LYS A 27 19.57 -6.12 -6.19
CA LYS A 27 18.96 -5.56 -7.38
C LYS A 27 17.47 -5.57 -7.10
N ALA A 28 16.91 -4.38 -6.86
CA ALA A 28 15.48 -4.18 -6.75
C ALA A 28 14.80 -4.86 -7.94
N LYS A 29 13.78 -5.66 -7.67
CA LYS A 29 12.96 -6.26 -8.72
C LYS A 29 11.51 -5.95 -8.41
N LYS A 30 10.71 -5.70 -9.43
CA LYS A 30 9.26 -5.69 -9.29
C LYS A 30 8.78 -7.05 -8.75
N TYR A 31 7.86 -7.04 -7.79
CA TYR A 31 7.22 -8.27 -7.32
C TYR A 31 6.49 -8.94 -8.48
N LYS A 32 6.59 -10.27 -8.59
CA LYS A 32 6.12 -11.04 -9.76
C LYS A 32 4.65 -10.85 -10.16
N HIS A 33 3.80 -10.42 -9.21
CA HIS A 33 2.38 -10.13 -9.45
C HIS A 33 2.01 -8.70 -9.06
N ALA A 34 2.98 -7.79 -8.94
CA ALA A 34 2.67 -6.39 -8.71
C ALA A 34 1.93 -5.82 -9.93
N PRO A 35 0.86 -5.03 -9.70
CA PRO A 35 0.17 -4.36 -10.80
C PRO A 35 1.12 -3.43 -11.55
N ASP A 36 0.80 -3.10 -12.79
CA ASP A 36 1.55 -2.09 -13.53
C ASP A 36 1.36 -0.69 -12.93
N GLU A 37 0.21 -0.44 -12.32
CA GLU A 37 -0.12 0.83 -11.69
C GLU A 37 -0.91 0.58 -10.39
N THR A 38 -0.63 1.36 -9.35
CA THR A 38 -1.31 1.27 -8.04
C THR A 38 -1.91 2.62 -7.69
N ILE A 39 -3.15 2.65 -7.18
CA ILE A 39 -3.87 3.89 -6.86
C ILE A 39 -3.71 4.22 -5.37
N VAL A 40 -3.36 5.46 -5.06
CA VAL A 40 -3.34 6.02 -3.71
C VAL A 40 -4.29 7.20 -3.64
N VAL A 41 -5.29 7.11 -2.77
CA VAL A 41 -6.25 8.17 -2.48
C VAL A 41 -5.87 8.84 -1.17
N LEU A 42 -5.45 10.09 -1.24
CA LEU A 42 -5.08 10.94 -0.12
C LEU A 42 -6.31 11.69 0.41
N ILE A 43 -6.57 11.57 1.70
CA ILE A 43 -7.72 12.18 2.39
C ILE A 43 -7.25 13.38 3.20
N GLY A 44 -7.86 14.54 3.01
CA GLY A 44 -7.43 15.79 3.62
C GLY A 44 -7.00 16.83 2.59
N GLN A 45 -6.78 18.06 3.06
CA GLN A 45 -6.37 19.16 2.20
C GLN A 45 -5.02 18.88 1.54
N SER A 46 -4.90 19.28 0.27
CA SER A 46 -3.64 19.21 -0.49
C SER A 46 -2.49 19.86 0.27
N ASN A 47 -1.30 19.27 0.22
CA ASN A 47 -0.12 19.77 0.89
C ASN A 47 1.01 19.99 -0.12
N THR A 48 1.50 21.22 -0.25
CA THR A 48 2.53 21.59 -1.23
C THR A 48 3.91 21.00 -0.96
N THR A 49 4.15 20.44 0.23
CA THR A 49 5.40 19.77 0.58
C THR A 49 5.38 18.28 0.28
N PHE A 50 4.22 17.71 -0.08
CA PHE A 50 4.08 16.33 -0.50
C PHE A 50 4.43 16.21 -1.97
N ASP A 51 5.50 15.48 -2.28
CA ASP A 51 6.00 15.29 -3.63
C ASP A 51 5.68 13.88 -4.13
N GLU A 52 4.64 13.78 -4.97
CA GLU A 52 4.21 12.54 -5.61
C GLU A 52 5.31 11.91 -6.48
N SER A 53 6.22 12.72 -7.03
CA SER A 53 7.28 12.24 -7.94
C SER A 53 8.29 11.33 -7.26
N MET A 54 8.31 11.31 -5.92
CA MET A 54 9.07 10.35 -5.11
C MET A 54 8.57 8.90 -5.26
N PHE A 55 7.36 8.68 -5.78
CA PHE A 55 6.71 7.38 -5.89
C PHE A 55 6.20 7.14 -7.32
N PRO A 56 7.11 6.96 -8.31
CA PRO A 56 6.78 7.02 -9.74
C PRO A 56 5.86 5.90 -10.24
N HIS A 57 5.65 4.83 -9.47
CA HIS A 57 4.76 3.73 -9.84
C HIS A 57 3.37 3.84 -9.21
N LEU A 58 3.13 4.86 -8.38
CA LEU A 58 1.86 5.12 -7.73
C LEU A 58 1.11 6.25 -8.46
N LYS A 59 -0.21 6.12 -8.56
CA LYS A 59 -1.12 7.14 -9.06
C LYS A 59 -1.85 7.77 -7.90
N PHE A 60 -1.71 9.09 -7.75
CA PHE A 60 -2.31 9.82 -6.65
C PHE A 60 -3.62 10.47 -7.05
N TYR A 61 -4.58 10.38 -6.15
CA TYR A 61 -5.85 11.09 -6.20
C TYR A 61 -6.20 11.60 -4.80
N TYR A 62 -7.14 12.52 -4.73
CA TYR A 62 -7.41 13.32 -3.56
C TYR A 62 -8.89 13.35 -3.21
N LEU A 63 -9.17 13.43 -1.91
CA LEU A 63 -10.48 13.72 -1.34
C LEU A 63 -10.34 14.90 -0.37
N PRO A 64 -10.13 16.13 -0.88
CA PRO A 64 -9.82 17.29 -0.04
C PRO A 64 -11.01 17.83 0.75
N GLU A 65 -12.23 17.43 0.41
CA GLU A 65 -13.46 17.78 1.13
C GLU A 65 -13.59 17.03 2.45
N LEU A 66 -12.92 15.87 2.55
CA LEU A 66 -12.85 15.09 3.79
C LEU A 66 -11.70 15.61 4.65
N LYS A 67 -11.92 15.67 5.96
CA LYS A 67 -10.82 15.92 6.90
C LYS A 67 -9.87 14.73 6.93
N THR A 68 -8.65 14.97 7.36
CA THR A 68 -7.60 13.93 7.44
C THR A 68 -8.01 12.72 8.29
N GLU A 69 -8.84 12.94 9.31
CA GLU A 69 -9.37 11.93 10.23
C GLU A 69 -10.68 11.28 9.72
N GLU A 70 -11.22 11.76 8.60
CA GLU A 70 -12.41 11.24 7.96
C GLU A 70 -12.03 10.22 6.88
N ALA A 71 -13.00 9.40 6.47
CA ALA A 71 -12.86 8.47 5.36
C ALA A 71 -14.13 8.51 4.51
N PRO A 72 -14.10 8.04 3.24
CA PRO A 72 -15.31 7.91 2.45
C PRO A 72 -16.42 7.19 3.22
N ASP A 73 -17.68 7.59 3.05
CA ASP A 73 -18.82 7.03 3.80
C ASP A 73 -18.89 5.49 3.68
N PHE A 74 -18.59 4.95 2.49
CA PHE A 74 -18.54 3.50 2.30
C PHE A 74 -17.41 2.88 3.14
N ILE A 75 -16.19 3.41 3.05
CA ILE A 75 -15.05 2.98 3.86
C ILE A 75 -15.34 3.08 5.37
N THR A 76 -15.97 4.17 5.83
CA THR A 76 -16.33 4.35 7.25
C THR A 76 -17.36 3.33 7.73
N ARG A 77 -18.36 3.02 6.91
CA ARG A 77 -19.42 2.04 7.23
C ARG A 77 -18.96 0.60 7.12
N PHE A 78 -17.86 0.37 6.39
CA PHE A 78 -17.26 -0.93 6.13
C PHE A 78 -15.95 -1.15 6.87
N GLY A 79 -15.51 -0.15 7.63
CA GLY A 79 -14.31 -0.18 8.42
C GLY A 79 -14.55 -0.82 9.77
N THR A 80 -13.74 -1.83 10.10
CA THR A 80 -13.64 -2.46 11.42
C THR A 80 -13.72 -1.38 12.50
N LYS A 81 -14.76 -1.47 13.33
CA LYS A 81 -15.40 -0.40 14.12
C LYS A 81 -14.54 0.31 15.19
N LYS A 82 -13.21 0.33 15.09
CA LYS A 82 -12.29 0.98 16.04
C LYS A 82 -11.20 1.86 15.43
N ASP A 83 -10.73 1.62 14.20
CA ASP A 83 -9.48 2.26 13.76
C ASP A 83 -9.65 3.26 12.59
N PHE A 84 -10.81 3.33 11.93
CA PHE A 84 -11.03 4.17 10.73
C PHE A 84 -11.14 5.68 10.96
N ALA A 85 -11.37 6.10 12.20
CA ALA A 85 -11.28 7.52 12.58
C ALA A 85 -9.82 7.96 12.81
N ASN A 86 -8.85 7.06 12.64
CA ASN A 86 -7.45 7.38 12.87
C ASN A 86 -6.78 7.76 11.53
N PRO A 87 -6.32 9.02 11.36
CA PRO A 87 -5.58 9.46 10.18
C PRO A 87 -4.31 8.63 9.98
N GLU A 88 -3.87 7.88 10.99
CA GLU A 88 -2.72 7.00 10.98
C GLU A 88 -2.99 5.60 10.37
N MET A 89 -4.09 5.38 9.65
CA MET A 89 -4.37 4.13 8.96
C MET A 89 -4.15 4.16 7.45
N LEU A 90 -3.59 3.08 6.92
CA LEU A 90 -3.56 2.72 5.51
C LEU A 90 -4.59 1.62 5.25
N ASN A 91 -5.56 1.91 4.41
CA ASN A 91 -6.59 0.95 4.03
C ASN A 91 -6.38 0.53 2.60
N LEU A 92 -6.47 -0.77 2.36
CA LEU A 92 -6.19 -1.39 1.08
C LEU A 92 -7.44 -2.11 0.60
N LEU A 93 -7.82 -1.87 -0.66
CA LEU A 93 -8.81 -2.64 -1.40
C LEU A 93 -8.19 -3.19 -2.67
N LEU A 94 -8.40 -4.47 -2.93
CA LEU A 94 -8.19 -5.08 -4.24
C LEU A 94 -9.53 -5.17 -4.94
N ILE A 95 -9.62 -4.52 -6.09
CA ILE A 95 -10.83 -4.46 -6.91
C ILE A 95 -10.61 -5.36 -8.13
N ALA A 96 -11.51 -6.32 -8.32
CA ALA A 96 -11.53 -7.16 -9.51
C ALA A 96 -12.05 -6.39 -10.73
N LYS A 97 -11.88 -6.96 -11.92
CA LYS A 97 -12.26 -6.36 -13.20
C LYS A 97 -13.73 -5.90 -13.25
N ASN A 98 -14.63 -6.71 -12.71
CA ASN A 98 -16.06 -6.41 -12.58
C ASN A 98 -16.41 -5.39 -11.48
N ALA A 99 -15.45 -4.59 -11.01
CA ALA A 99 -15.61 -3.58 -9.95
C ALA A 99 -16.08 -4.15 -8.61
N VAL A 100 -15.74 -5.41 -8.30
CA VAL A 100 -16.08 -6.06 -7.03
C VAL A 100 -14.87 -6.12 -6.12
N VAL A 101 -15.07 -5.87 -4.83
CA VAL A 101 -14.01 -6.00 -3.83
C VAL A 101 -13.63 -7.47 -3.67
N ALA A 102 -12.40 -7.82 -4.04
CA ALA A 102 -11.86 -9.18 -3.96
C ALA A 102 -11.04 -9.40 -2.68
N TYR A 103 -10.46 -8.34 -2.12
CA TYR A 103 -9.68 -8.38 -0.89
C TYR A 103 -9.66 -7.00 -0.22
N GLN A 104 -9.56 -6.99 1.11
CA GLN A 104 -9.44 -5.78 1.92
C GLN A 104 -8.43 -5.97 3.06
N ASN A 105 -7.73 -4.91 3.46
CA ASN A 105 -6.92 -4.92 4.68
C ASN A 105 -6.72 -3.51 5.24
N GLY A 106 -6.32 -3.41 6.51
CA GLY A 106 -6.00 -2.16 7.20
C GLY A 106 -4.70 -2.27 8.01
N TYR A 107 -3.89 -1.22 7.97
CA TYR A 107 -2.61 -1.12 8.67
C TYR A 107 -2.54 0.20 9.45
N ASN A 108 -2.34 0.15 10.76
CA ASN A 108 -2.10 1.37 11.54
C ASN A 108 -0.61 1.77 11.52
N LYS A 109 -0.31 3.04 11.75
CA LYS A 109 1.06 3.59 11.75
C LYS A 109 2.02 2.88 12.68
N HIS A 110 1.56 2.38 13.83
CA HIS A 110 2.42 1.65 14.77
C HIS A 110 2.84 0.29 14.17
N MET A 111 1.94 -0.37 13.43
CA MET A 111 2.24 -1.56 12.65
C MET A 111 3.10 -1.27 11.41
N VAL A 112 3.27 -0.01 11.02
CA VAL A 112 4.15 0.36 9.90
C VAL A 112 5.51 0.82 10.41
N ALA A 113 5.53 1.57 11.51
CA ALA A 113 6.72 2.08 12.16
C ALA A 113 7.48 1.00 12.98
N SER A 114 6.78 0.05 13.59
CA SER A 114 7.44 -1.03 14.37
C SER A 114 8.20 -2.05 13.50
N TYR A 115 8.00 -2.01 12.19
CA TYR A 115 8.62 -2.97 11.27
C TYR A 115 9.76 -2.34 10.46
N THR A 116 10.49 -1.36 10.97
CA THR A 116 11.69 -0.83 10.27
C THR A 116 12.76 -1.93 10.10
N GLY A 117 12.80 -2.56 8.92
CA GLY A 117 13.71 -3.65 8.56
C GLY A 117 13.12 -4.58 7.49
N ASP A 118 13.80 -5.70 7.21
CA ASP A 118 13.34 -6.73 6.27
C ASP A 118 11.92 -7.23 6.59
N GLU A 119 11.47 -7.15 7.85
CA GLU A 119 10.18 -7.67 8.33
C GLU A 119 8.94 -6.90 7.81
N PHE A 120 9.00 -5.59 7.50
CA PHE A 120 7.82 -4.89 6.98
C PHE A 120 7.53 -5.29 5.54
N GLN A 121 8.56 -5.56 4.73
CA GLN A 121 8.41 -5.85 3.28
C GLN A 121 7.44 -7.01 3.00
N PHE A 122 7.21 -7.82 4.03
CA PHE A 122 6.29 -8.94 4.02
C PHE A 122 4.88 -8.57 4.47
N SER A 123 4.70 -7.63 5.39
CA SER A 123 3.40 -7.46 6.07
C SER A 123 2.26 -7.06 5.14
N ILE A 124 2.48 -6.23 4.10
CA ILE A 124 1.41 -5.89 3.15
C ILE A 124 1.03 -7.10 2.29
N LEU A 125 2.02 -7.84 1.78
CA LEU A 125 1.77 -9.01 0.93
C LEU A 125 1.29 -10.22 1.71
N SER A 126 1.79 -10.42 2.92
CA SER A 126 1.78 -11.70 3.64
C SER A 126 0.95 -11.71 4.92
N LYS A 127 0.37 -10.59 5.35
CA LYS A 127 -0.53 -10.56 6.49
C LYS A 127 -1.92 -11.03 6.04
N ALA A 128 -2.38 -12.13 6.60
CA ALA A 128 -3.73 -12.63 6.40
C ALA A 128 -4.75 -11.73 7.14
N VAL A 129 -5.96 -11.71 6.61
CA VAL A 129 -7.13 -11.05 7.21
C VAL A 129 -7.62 -11.90 8.39
N ILE A 130 -8.16 -11.21 9.41
CA ILE A 130 -9.05 -11.80 10.43
C ILE A 130 -10.37 -12.20 9.70
N PRO A 131 -11.01 -13.35 10.01
CA PRO A 131 -11.88 -14.23 9.16
C PRO A 131 -12.88 -13.58 8.18
N PRO A 132 -13.34 -14.28 7.10
CA PRO A 132 -13.31 -15.74 6.91
C PRO A 132 -12.23 -16.31 5.96
N ASP A 133 -11.59 -15.50 5.13
CA ASP A 133 -10.61 -16.01 4.15
C ASP A 133 -9.18 -15.79 4.66
N LYS A 134 -8.52 -16.89 5.06
CA LYS A 134 -7.17 -16.89 5.67
C LYS A 134 -6.03 -16.57 4.69
N LYS A 135 -6.37 -16.20 3.46
CA LYS A 135 -5.42 -15.93 2.39
C LYS A 135 -4.82 -14.54 2.53
N LYS A 136 -3.61 -14.39 2.03
CA LYS A 136 -2.81 -13.16 2.07
C LYS A 136 -2.98 -12.41 0.75
N LEU A 137 -2.70 -11.10 0.70
CA LEU A 137 -2.81 -10.32 -0.54
C LEU A 137 -2.07 -10.99 -1.70
N GLU A 138 -0.87 -11.54 -1.46
CA GLU A 138 -0.07 -12.24 -2.47
C GLU A 138 -0.77 -13.42 -3.15
N ASP A 139 -1.74 -14.05 -2.48
CA ASP A 139 -2.52 -15.15 -3.02
C ASP A 139 -3.61 -14.66 -4.00
N TYR A 140 -4.04 -13.40 -3.87
CA TYR A 140 -5.09 -12.80 -4.69
C TYR A 140 -4.55 -12.06 -5.91
N LEU A 141 -3.36 -11.46 -5.82
CA LEU A 141 -2.75 -10.68 -6.91
C LEU A 141 -2.67 -11.45 -8.25
N PRO A 142 -2.27 -12.73 -8.31
CA PRO A 142 -2.20 -13.45 -9.58
C PRO A 142 -3.56 -13.54 -10.28
N ASP A 143 -4.64 -13.75 -9.53
CA ASP A 143 -5.96 -13.99 -10.09
C ASP A 143 -6.65 -12.69 -10.48
N TYR A 144 -6.58 -11.67 -9.63
CA TYR A 144 -7.34 -10.45 -9.86
C TYR A 144 -6.52 -9.35 -10.53
N ILE A 145 -5.21 -9.26 -10.30
CA ILE A 145 -4.37 -8.26 -10.99
C ILE A 145 -3.77 -8.83 -12.27
N THR A 146 -3.07 -9.97 -12.21
CA THR A 146 -2.35 -10.48 -13.40
C THR A 146 -3.28 -11.09 -14.45
N LYS A 147 -4.30 -11.84 -14.02
CA LYS A 147 -5.27 -12.47 -14.93
C LYS A 147 -6.52 -11.63 -15.16
N GLU A 148 -6.73 -10.57 -14.37
CA GLU A 148 -7.94 -9.75 -14.37
C GLU A 148 -9.24 -10.57 -14.30
N ASN A 149 -9.26 -11.62 -13.47
CA ASN A 149 -10.47 -12.41 -13.25
C ASN A 149 -11.54 -11.57 -12.54
N ASP A 150 -12.80 -11.99 -12.69
CA ASP A 150 -13.92 -11.43 -11.94
C ASP A 150 -13.98 -12.02 -10.53
N ALA A 151 -14.32 -11.18 -9.55
CA ALA A 151 -14.66 -11.64 -8.21
C ALA A 151 -16.15 -11.99 -8.12
N LYS A 152 -16.49 -12.90 -7.19
CA LYS A 152 -17.87 -13.32 -6.96
C LYS A 152 -18.63 -12.22 -6.24
N ILE A 153 -19.68 -11.69 -6.88
CA ILE A 153 -20.62 -10.76 -6.26
C ILE A 153 -21.44 -11.49 -5.18
N ASP A 154 -21.49 -10.92 -3.98
CA ASP A 154 -22.46 -11.31 -2.95
C ASP A 154 -23.72 -10.45 -3.10
N LYS A 155 -24.78 -11.05 -3.65
CA LYS A 155 -26.06 -10.37 -3.90
C LYS A 155 -26.77 -9.89 -2.62
N ASN A 156 -26.36 -10.37 -1.45
CA ASN A 156 -26.90 -9.91 -0.18
C ASN A 156 -26.18 -8.67 0.35
N LYS A 157 -24.95 -8.39 -0.12
CA LYS A 157 -24.20 -7.20 0.25
C LYS A 157 -24.63 -6.05 -0.65
N SER A 158 -25.02 -4.94 -0.04
CA SER A 158 -25.36 -3.71 -0.75
C SER A 158 -24.93 -2.51 0.07
N PHE A 159 -24.63 -1.41 -0.63
CA PHE A 159 -24.32 -0.12 -0.05
C PHE A 159 -25.34 0.91 -0.52
N THR A 160 -25.76 1.78 0.38
CA THR A 160 -26.51 2.99 0.02
C THR A 160 -25.95 4.13 0.85
N LYS A 161 -25.47 5.17 0.17
CA LYS A 161 -24.86 6.34 0.81
C LYS A 161 -25.78 6.90 1.90
N GLY A 162 -25.22 7.15 3.07
CA GLY A 162 -25.96 7.69 4.22
C GLY A 162 -26.82 6.68 4.98
N LYS A 163 -26.93 5.42 4.55
CA LYS A 163 -27.66 4.35 5.26
C LYS A 163 -26.70 3.31 5.82
N GLU A 164 -26.96 2.83 7.03
CA GLU A 164 -26.18 1.72 7.60
C GLU A 164 -26.44 0.43 6.79
N PRO A 165 -25.38 -0.33 6.47
CA PRO A 165 -25.55 -1.63 5.84
C PRO A 165 -26.29 -2.59 6.77
N THR A 166 -27.06 -3.52 6.20
CA THR A 166 -27.85 -4.50 6.96
C THR A 166 -27.48 -5.95 6.66
N PHE A 167 -26.44 -6.20 5.87
CA PHE A 167 -26.05 -7.55 5.46
C PHE A 167 -25.21 -8.26 6.52
N LYS A 168 -25.26 -9.59 6.56
CA LYS A 168 -24.54 -10.37 7.58
C LYS A 168 -23.04 -10.01 7.64
N ASP A 169 -22.48 -9.89 8.84
CA ASP A 169 -21.06 -9.60 9.09
C ASP A 169 -20.62 -8.17 8.69
N TRP A 170 -21.55 -7.28 8.31
CA TRP A 170 -21.25 -5.86 8.06
C TRP A 170 -20.61 -5.16 9.27
N ALA A 171 -21.01 -5.57 10.48
CA ALA A 171 -20.49 -5.03 11.73
C ALA A 171 -18.99 -5.34 11.94
N ASP A 172 -18.51 -6.42 11.29
CA ASP A 172 -17.10 -6.81 11.27
C ASP A 172 -16.34 -6.14 10.11
N GLY A 173 -17.05 -5.37 9.27
CA GLY A 173 -16.48 -4.63 8.16
C GLY A 173 -16.16 -5.47 6.93
N ASP A 174 -16.65 -6.71 6.82
CA ASP A 174 -16.36 -7.55 5.65
C ASP A 174 -17.14 -7.08 4.41
N ILE A 175 -16.44 -6.45 3.46
CA ILE A 175 -16.98 -6.03 2.16
C ILE A 175 -16.47 -6.83 0.98
N VAL A 176 -15.76 -7.94 1.20
CA VAL A 176 -15.42 -8.84 0.10
C VAL A 176 -16.71 -9.33 -0.57
N GLY A 177 -16.77 -9.24 -1.90
CA GLY A 177 -17.95 -9.54 -2.71
C GLY A 177 -18.94 -8.38 -2.89
N LEU A 178 -18.74 -7.23 -2.23
CA LEU A 178 -19.51 -6.01 -2.48
C LEU A 178 -19.05 -5.35 -3.79
N GLU A 179 -19.99 -4.87 -4.59
CA GLU A 179 -19.67 -3.98 -5.71
C GLU A 179 -19.14 -2.65 -5.18
N LEU A 180 -17.97 -2.20 -5.67
CA LEU A 180 -17.35 -0.96 -5.27
C LEU A 180 -18.34 0.20 -5.49
N PRO A 181 -18.77 0.89 -4.41
CA PRO A 181 -19.58 2.09 -4.55
C PRO A 181 -18.82 3.13 -5.36
N ASP A 182 -19.50 3.79 -6.28
CA ASP A 182 -18.88 4.85 -7.03
C ASP A 182 -18.70 6.11 -6.17
N PHE A 183 -17.56 6.78 -6.33
CA PHE A 183 -17.24 8.04 -5.67
C PHE A 183 -16.28 8.82 -6.54
N ASN A 184 -16.37 10.15 -6.44
CA ASN A 184 -15.48 11.03 -7.16
C ASN A 184 -14.21 11.28 -6.34
N VAL A 185 -13.09 11.33 -7.04
CA VAL A 185 -11.78 11.74 -6.52
C VAL A 185 -11.26 12.89 -7.35
N LYS A 186 -10.29 13.64 -6.82
CA LYS A 186 -9.62 14.73 -7.53
C LYS A 186 -8.22 14.37 -7.94
N THR A 187 -7.79 14.80 -9.10
CA THR A 187 -6.37 14.83 -9.50
C THR A 187 -5.64 15.97 -8.78
N ALA A 188 -4.31 16.03 -8.92
CA ALA A 188 -3.49 17.08 -8.30
C ALA A 188 -3.83 18.50 -8.78
N ASP A 189 -4.29 18.65 -10.03
CA ASP A 189 -4.78 19.90 -10.62
C ASP A 189 -6.26 20.20 -10.30
N GLY A 190 -6.92 19.31 -9.55
CA GLY A 190 -8.27 19.50 -9.03
C GLY A 190 -9.39 19.06 -9.97
N GLU A 191 -9.08 18.39 -11.09
CA GLU A 191 -10.08 17.75 -11.95
C GLU A 191 -10.77 16.62 -11.17
N GLU A 192 -12.09 16.59 -11.23
CA GLU A 192 -12.90 15.59 -10.54
C GLU A 192 -13.21 14.42 -11.49
N VAL A 193 -12.89 13.19 -11.06
CA VAL A 193 -13.06 11.96 -11.83
C VAL A 193 -13.69 10.87 -10.97
N ALA A 194 -14.60 10.07 -11.54
CA ALA A 194 -15.19 8.95 -10.83
C ALA A 194 -14.16 7.81 -10.66
N ILE A 195 -14.13 7.15 -9.50
CA ILE A 195 -13.20 6.04 -9.25
C ILE A 195 -13.40 4.89 -10.25
N LYS A 196 -14.63 4.67 -10.70
CA LYS A 196 -14.93 3.66 -11.73
C LYS A 196 -14.29 4.00 -13.08
N ASP A 197 -14.20 5.29 -13.42
CA ASP A 197 -13.51 5.75 -14.63
C ASP A 197 -11.98 5.66 -14.47
N VAL A 198 -11.45 5.91 -13.27
CA VAL A 198 -10.03 5.68 -12.95
C VAL A 198 -9.65 4.21 -13.15
N LEU A 199 -10.49 3.29 -12.69
CA LEU A 199 -10.30 1.85 -12.88
C LEU A 199 -10.52 1.42 -14.35
N ASN A 200 -11.42 2.10 -15.06
CA ASN A 200 -11.72 1.87 -16.48
C ASN A 200 -11.95 0.39 -16.83
N GLY A 201 -12.71 -0.32 -15.99
CA GLY A 201 -13.01 -1.74 -16.15
C GLY A 201 -11.79 -2.68 -16.03
N LYS A 202 -10.68 -2.21 -15.45
CA LYS A 202 -9.53 -3.02 -15.07
C LYS A 202 -9.56 -3.32 -13.58
N ALA A 203 -8.88 -4.40 -13.20
CA ALA A 203 -8.62 -4.65 -11.80
C ALA A 203 -7.60 -3.64 -11.25
N GLY A 204 -7.71 -3.31 -9.97
CA GLY A 204 -6.88 -2.27 -9.35
C GLY A 204 -6.65 -2.49 -7.88
N LEU A 205 -5.54 -1.95 -7.40
CA LEU A 205 -5.21 -1.88 -5.97
C LEU A 205 -5.36 -0.43 -5.52
N ILE A 206 -6.28 -0.18 -4.59
CA ILE A 206 -6.60 1.16 -4.09
C ILE A 206 -6.17 1.25 -2.63
N PHE A 207 -5.37 2.25 -2.32
CA PHE A 207 -4.96 2.59 -0.97
C PHE A 207 -5.61 3.90 -0.52
N PHE A 208 -6.11 3.96 0.71
CA PHE A 208 -6.62 5.18 1.33
C PHE A 208 -5.78 5.54 2.55
N THR A 209 -5.35 6.80 2.65
CA THR A 209 -4.58 7.30 3.80
C THR A 209 -4.73 8.81 3.96
N GLY A 210 -4.63 9.30 5.19
CA GLY A 210 -4.78 10.72 5.51
C GLY A 210 -3.52 11.54 5.26
N ILE A 211 -3.67 12.76 4.72
CA ILE A 211 -2.64 13.79 4.59
C ILE A 211 -3.03 15.05 5.35
N LYS A 212 -2.11 15.63 6.12
CA LYS A 212 -2.35 16.86 6.91
C LYS A 212 -1.88 18.09 6.14
N GLY A 213 -2.75 19.09 5.98
CA GLY A 213 -2.40 20.32 5.25
C GLY A 213 -1.27 21.15 5.89
N ASP A 214 -1.07 21.04 7.20
CA ASP A 214 -0.07 21.80 7.97
C ASP A 214 1.23 21.02 8.26
N ALA A 215 1.31 19.75 7.87
CA ALA A 215 2.50 18.94 8.07
C ALA A 215 3.60 19.26 7.04
N ASN A 216 4.87 19.01 7.40
CA ASN A 216 6.00 19.13 6.48
C ASN A 216 6.46 17.75 5.98
N TYR A 217 6.08 17.44 4.75
CA TYR A 217 6.42 16.21 4.03
C TYR A 217 7.80 16.23 3.35
N GLY A 218 8.54 17.34 3.45
CA GLY A 218 9.97 17.36 3.11
C GLY A 218 10.83 16.52 4.08
N SER A 219 10.28 16.12 5.23
CA SER A 219 10.91 15.17 6.15
C SER A 219 10.38 13.76 5.88
N GLY A 220 11.24 12.81 5.54
CA GLY A 220 10.84 11.44 5.16
C GLY A 220 10.08 10.65 6.24
N ASN A 221 10.01 11.15 7.47
CA ASN A 221 9.29 10.52 8.58
C ASN A 221 7.86 11.04 8.77
N ALA A 222 7.44 12.05 8.02
CA ALA A 222 6.09 12.58 8.12
C ALA A 222 5.06 11.57 7.58
N TYR A 223 4.10 11.17 8.42
CA TYR A 223 3.01 10.28 8.02
C TYR A 223 2.12 10.95 6.97
N PRO A 224 1.80 10.31 5.81
CA PRO A 224 1.90 8.88 5.53
C PRO A 224 3.12 8.43 4.71
N LEU A 225 4.17 9.25 4.53
CA LEU A 225 5.32 8.91 3.65
C LEU A 225 5.95 7.54 3.94
N PRO A 226 6.17 7.11 5.20
CA PRO A 226 6.71 5.76 5.45
C PRO A 226 5.82 4.63 4.90
N MET A 227 4.49 4.81 4.91
CA MET A 227 3.54 3.82 4.37
C MET A 227 3.56 3.82 2.84
N ILE A 228 3.55 4.99 2.23
CA ILE A 228 3.55 5.14 0.76
C ILE A 228 4.87 4.62 0.19
N TRP A 229 5.99 4.99 0.83
CA TRP A 229 7.30 4.43 0.54
C TRP A 229 7.28 2.91 0.62
N HIS A 230 6.56 2.36 1.59
CA HIS A 230 6.48 0.92 1.73
C HIS A 230 5.73 0.24 0.57
N ILE A 231 4.59 0.78 0.16
CA ILE A 231 3.83 0.26 -0.99
C ILE A 231 4.69 0.25 -2.25
N GLU A 232 5.33 1.39 -2.53
CA GLU A 232 6.28 1.57 -3.64
C GLU A 232 7.36 0.48 -3.61
N ASN A 233 8.01 0.31 -2.46
CA ASN A 233 9.16 -0.58 -2.37
C ASN A 233 8.79 -2.08 -2.27
N VAL A 234 7.62 -2.43 -1.75
CA VAL A 234 7.18 -3.83 -1.69
C VAL A 234 6.64 -4.33 -3.02
N LEU A 235 5.97 -3.48 -3.78
CA LEU A 235 5.42 -3.89 -5.08
C LEU A 235 6.45 -3.72 -6.21
N TYR A 236 7.22 -2.63 -6.23
CA TYR A 236 8.03 -2.25 -7.39
C TYR A 236 9.54 -2.39 -7.16
N ASN A 237 10.02 -2.26 -5.92
CA ASN A 237 11.43 -2.48 -5.56
C ASN A 237 11.65 -3.71 -4.67
N TYR A 238 10.79 -4.72 -4.82
CA TYR A 238 10.76 -5.91 -3.98
C TYR A 238 12.12 -6.61 -3.89
N TYR A 239 12.47 -6.97 -2.65
CA TYR A 239 13.61 -7.82 -2.33
C TYR A 239 13.10 -9.13 -1.71
N PRO A 240 13.36 -10.29 -2.34
CA PRO A 240 12.97 -11.55 -1.72
C PRO A 240 13.76 -11.78 -0.43
N PRO A 241 13.16 -12.44 0.59
CA PRO A 241 13.85 -12.72 1.84
C PRO A 241 15.09 -13.55 1.56
N ARG A 242 16.16 -13.29 2.31
CA ARG A 242 17.34 -14.17 2.30
C ARG A 242 16.88 -15.57 2.73
N LYS A 243 17.11 -16.55 1.86
CA LYS A 243 16.83 -17.97 2.14
C LYS A 243 17.65 -18.46 3.32
#